data_AF-A0A7J3MTL2-F1
#
_entry.id   AF-A0A7J3MTL2-F1
#
_cell.length_a   1.000
_cell.length_b   1.000
_cell.length_c   1.000
_cell.angle_alpha   90.00
_cell.angle_beta   90.00
_cell.angle_gamma   90.00
#
_symmetry.space_group_name_H-M   'P 1'
#
loop_
_entity.id
_entity.type
_entity.pdbx_description
1 polymer ?
#
loop_
_entity_poly.entity_id
_entity_poly.type
_entity_poly.pdbx_seq_one_letter_code
_entity_poly.pdbx_strand_id
1 'polypeptide(L)' 'MPEKKFKFLIEGGKATAAPPIGPALSPLGVNVLQIIEKINSETAEFKGMRVPVIVTVDTDTKDFKVEIGTPTVAAL' A
#
# COMPACT_ATOMS: atom_id res chain seq x y z
N MET A 1 -2.46 8.88 -20.26
CA MET A 1 -2.60 8.89 -18.80
C MET A 1 -1.45 8.08 -18.23
N PRO A 2 -0.40 8.72 -17.68
CA PRO A 2 0.73 8.05 -17.04
C PRO A 2 0.29 7.55 -15.65
N GLU A 3 -0.43 6.43 -15.61
CA GLU A 3 -0.75 5.73 -14.38
C GLU A 3 0.50 4.98 -13.90
N LYS A 4 1.04 5.31 -12.72
CA LYS A 4 2.16 4.59 -12.11
C LYS A 4 1.65 3.62 -11.06
N LYS A 5 1.85 2.32 -11.29
CA LYS A 5 1.52 1.26 -10.33
C LYS A 5 2.75 0.88 -9.52
N PHE A 6 2.62 0.97 -8.20
CA PHE A 6 3.64 0.57 -7.24
C PHE A 6 3.12 -0.59 -6.41
N LYS A 7 3.92 -1.66 -6.30
CA LYS A 7 3.58 -2.82 -5.48
C LYS A 7 4.47 -2.81 -4.25
N PHE A 8 3.87 -2.94 -3.09
CA PHE A 8 4.52 -2.93 -1.80
C PHE A 8 4.11 -4.15 -1.01
N LEU A 9 4.99 -4.58 -0.11
CA LEU A 9 4.80 -5.76 0.71
C LEU A 9 4.96 -5.32 2.15
N ILE A 10 3.89 -5.41 2.93
CA ILE A 10 3.80 -4.85 4.27
C ILE A 10 3.22 -5.89 5.21
N GLU A 11 3.68 -5.87 6.45
CA GLU A 11 3.17 -6.79 7.46
C GLU A 11 1.81 -6.30 7.95
N GLY A 12 0.80 -7.16 7.91
CA GLY A 12 -0.55 -6.87 8.38
C GLY A 12 -0.51 -6.47 9.85
N GLY A 13 -1.28 -5.45 10.19
CA GLY A 13 -1.32 -4.84 11.53
C GLY A 13 -0.02 -4.17 12.00
N LYS A 14 1.03 -4.15 11.15
CA LYS A 14 2.29 -3.41 11.30
C LYS A 14 2.75 -2.88 9.93
N ALA A 15 1.83 -2.39 9.12
CA ALA A 15 2.17 -1.70 7.89
C ALA A 15 3.03 -0.49 8.28
N THR A 16 4.26 -0.48 7.78
CA THR A 16 5.20 0.61 7.98
C THR A 16 5.44 1.28 6.63
N ALA A 17 5.88 2.54 6.66
CA ALA A 17 6.44 3.20 5.49
C ALA A 17 7.73 2.47 5.12
N ALA A 18 7.60 1.29 4.51
CA ALA A 18 8.74 0.55 4.02
C ALA A 18 9.54 1.51 3.12
N PRO A 19 10.89 1.42 3.15
CA PRO A 19 11.75 2.34 2.42
C PRO A 19 11.41 2.54 0.93
N PRO A 20 10.72 1.65 0.18
CA PRO A 20 10.29 1.97 -1.18
C PRO A 20 9.01 2.82 -1.29
N ILE A 21 8.14 2.90 -0.26
CA ILE A 21 6.86 3.64 -0.36
C ILE A 21 7.09 5.14 -0.24
N GLY A 22 7.77 5.57 0.83
CA GLY A 22 8.00 6.98 1.13
C GLY A 22 8.64 7.74 -0.04
N PRO A 23 9.82 7.34 -0.54
CA PRO A 23 10.51 8.05 -1.62
C PRO A 23 9.79 7.98 -2.96
N ALA A 24 9.05 6.90 -3.25
CA ALA A 24 8.34 6.74 -4.52
C ALA A 24 7.06 7.58 -4.57
N LEU A 25 6.40 7.76 -3.42
CA LEU A 25 5.11 8.43 -3.29
C LEU A 25 5.19 9.89 -2.81
N SER A 26 6.22 10.26 -2.03
CA SER A 26 6.47 11.64 -1.60
C SER A 26 6.51 12.67 -2.74
N PRO A 27 7.24 12.44 -3.86
CA PRO A 27 7.26 13.41 -4.96
C PRO A 27 5.95 13.44 -5.77
N LEU A 28 5.06 12.45 -5.59
CA LEU A 28 3.78 12.38 -6.28
C LEU A 28 2.66 13.14 -5.54
N GLY A 29 2.91 13.60 -4.30
CA GLY A 29 1.94 14.35 -3.52
C GLY A 29 0.83 13.50 -2.90
N VAL A 30 1.03 12.18 -2.76
CA VAL A 30 0.05 11.27 -2.19
C VAL A 30 0.31 11.04 -0.69
N ASN A 31 -0.76 10.90 0.10
CA ASN A 31 -0.66 10.77 1.54
C ASN A 31 -0.29 9.33 1.98
N VAL A 32 1.01 9.04 2.03
CA VAL A 32 1.56 7.74 2.45
C VAL A 32 1.05 7.30 3.83
N LEU A 33 0.91 8.23 4.77
CA LEU A 33 0.37 7.97 6.11
C LEU A 33 -1.06 7.43 6.06
N GLN A 34 -1.94 8.07 5.28
CA GLN A 34 -3.33 7.63 5.13
C GLN A 34 -3.42 6.23 4.51
N ILE A 35 -2.54 5.94 3.55
CA ILE A 35 -2.43 4.61 2.92
C ILE A 35 -2.09 3.56 3.99
N ILE A 36 -1.05 3.83 4.79
CA ILE A 36 -0.59 2.93 5.86
C ILE A 36 -1.65 2.72 6.94
N GLU A 37 -2.33 3.77 7.39
CA GLU A 37 -3.40 3.67 8.39
C GLU A 37 -4.58 2.84 7.86
N LYS A 38 -4.98 3.07 6.61
CA LYS A 38 -6.07 2.33 5.98
C LYS A 38 -5.72 0.85 5.83
N ILE A 39 -4.49 0.56 5.42
CA ILE A 39 -3.99 -0.82 5.35
C ILE A 39 -3.92 -1.42 6.73
N ASN A 40 -3.40 -0.74 7.75
CA ASN A 40 -3.34 -1.28 9.11
C ASN A 40 -4.72 -1.57 9.69
N SER A 41 -5.72 -0.75 9.35
CA SER A 41 -7.11 -0.97 9.76
C SER A 41 -7.72 -2.20 9.09
N GLU A 42 -7.59 -2.31 7.76
CA GLU A 42 -8.11 -3.47 7.00
C GLU A 42 -7.28 -4.75 7.21
N THR A 43 -6.00 -4.62 7.54
CA THR A 43 -5.09 -5.73 7.83
C THR A 43 -4.93 -6.01 9.32
N ALA A 44 -5.75 -5.38 10.17
CA ALA A 44 -5.76 -5.63 11.61
C ALA A 44 -6.08 -7.10 11.91
N GLU A 45 -6.93 -7.73 11.09
CA GLU A 45 -7.29 -9.14 11.19
C GLU A 45 -6.17 -10.06 10.66
N PHE A 46 -5.34 -9.56 9.76
CA PHE A 46 -4.19 -10.25 9.17
C PHE A 46 -2.88 -9.92 9.90
N LYS A 47 -2.97 -9.56 11.18
CA LYS A 47 -1.83 -9.14 12.00
C LYS A 47 -0.79 -10.25 12.08
N GLY A 48 0.41 -9.99 11.54
CA GLY A 48 1.50 -10.96 11.48
C GLY A 48 1.63 -11.72 10.14
N MET A 49 0.79 -11.43 9.15
CA MET A 49 0.94 -11.94 7.78
C MET A 49 1.48 -10.87 6.83
N ARG A 50 2.17 -11.26 5.76
CA ARG A 50 2.63 -10.31 4.73
C ARG A 50 1.51 -10.06 3.71
N VAL A 51 1.04 -8.83 3.66
CA VAL A 51 -0.04 -8.38 2.79
C VAL A 51 0.56 -7.57 1.63
N PRO A 52 0.35 -8.01 0.37
CA PRO A 52 0.74 -7.22 -0.78
C PRO A 52 -0.23 -6.06 -0.98
N VAL A 53 0.27 -4.85 -1.17
CA VAL A 53 -0.52 -3.66 -1.45
C VAL A 53 -0.09 -3.05 -2.77
N ILE A 54 -1.05 -2.71 -3.61
CA ILE A 54 -0.83 -2.07 -4.90
C ILE A 54 -1.33 -0.63 -4.80
N VAL A 55 -0.44 0.33 -4.96
CA VAL A 55 -0.76 1.76 -5.04
C VAL A 55 -0.64 2.20 -6.49
N THR A 56 -1.76 2.55 -7.10
CA THR A 56 -1.78 3.19 -8.42
C THR A 56 -1.84 4.69 -8.20
N VAL A 57 -0.91 5.45 -8.78
CA VAL A 57 -0.90 6.91 -8.71
C VAL A 57 -1.02 7.47 -10.11
N ASP A 58 -1.98 8.36 -10.28
CA ASP A 58 -2.12 9.14 -11.49
C ASP A 58 -1.28 10.43 -11.37
N THR A 59 -0.33 10.62 -12.28
CA THR A 59 0.55 11.80 -12.23
C THR A 59 -0.14 13.09 -12.68
N ASP A 60 -1.27 12.99 -13.39
CA ASP A 60 -2.01 14.15 -13.92
C ASP A 60 -3.06 14.62 -12.93
N THR A 61 -3.86 13.71 -12.39
CA THR A 61 -4.94 14.06 -11.45
C THR A 61 -4.51 14.04 -10.00
N LYS A 62 -3.30 13.54 -9.71
CA LYS A 62 -2.78 13.30 -8.34
C LYS A 62 -3.64 12.31 -7.55
N ASP A 63 -4.51 11.58 -8.24
CA ASP A 63 -5.31 10.54 -7.62
C ASP A 63 -4.42 9.36 -7.26
N PHE A 64 -4.73 8.76 -6.11
CA PHE A 64 -4.10 7.53 -5.68
C PHE A 64 -5.16 6.49 -5.37
N LYS A 65 -4.94 5.28 -5.85
CA LYS A 65 -5.79 4.12 -5.62
C LYS A 65 -4.99 3.08 -4.87
N VAL A 66 -5.48 2.69 -3.70
CA VAL A 66 -4.87 1.64 -2.87
C VAL A 66 -5.70 0.38 -3.04
N GLU A 67 -5.07 -0.69 -3.48
CA GLU A 67 -5.66 -2.03 -3.56
C GLU A 67 -4.89 -2.93 -2.62
N ILE A 68 -5.55 -3.37 -1.55
CA ILE A 68 -5.00 -4.34 -0.61
C ILE A 68 -5.23 -5.70 -1.25
N GLY A 69 -4.15 -6.35 -1.67
CA GLY A 69 -4.19 -7.74 -2.07
C GLY A 69 -4.45 -8.58 -0.83
N THR A 70 -5.45 -9.45 -0.88
CA THR A 70 -5.64 -10.44 0.19
C THR A 70 -4.33 -11.21 0.37
N PRO A 71 -3.80 -11.37 1.60
CA PRO A 71 -2.70 -12.27 1.82
C PRO A 71 -3.19 -13.65 1.40
N THR A 72 -2.73 -14.15 0.26
CA THR A 72 -3.10 -15.49 -0.17
C THR A 72 -2.64 -16.42 0.93
N VAL A 73 -3.60 -17.02 1.61
CA VAL A 73 -3.33 -18.12 2.51
C VAL A 73 -2.78 -19.24 1.62
N ALA A 74 -1.46 -19.31 1.45
CA ALA A 74 -0.80 -20.53 1.02
C ALA A 74 -0.79 -21.52 2.20
N ALA A 75 -1.97 -21.73 2.80
CA ALA A 75 -2.26 -22.84 3.68
C ALA A 75 -3.35 -23.65 2.96
N LEU A 76 -2.91 -24.45 1.99
CA LEU A 76 -3.55 -25.71 1.64
C LEU A 76 -2.50 -26.80 1.86
#